data_AF-A0A6B0W9L6-F1
#
_entry.id   AF-A0A6B0W9L6-F1
#
_cell.length_a   1.000
_cell.length_b   1.000
_cell.length_c   1.000
_cell.angle_alpha   90.00
_cell.angle_beta   90.00
_cell.angle_gamma   90.00
#
_symmetry.space_group_name_H-M   'P 1'
#
loop_
_entity.id
_entity.type
_entity.pdbx_description
1 polymer ?
#
loop_
_entity_poly.entity_id
_entity_poly.type
_entity_poly.pdbx_seq_one_letter_code
_entity_poly.pdbx_strand_id
1 'polypeptide(L)'
;MPGRDELIQGLQGLNARIDGLADAIVANPEAPLPEGEWRVRDALSHLAASSNPVPRVLERARGGEGRGMPSNDEQVAERADVSADDLIAE
;
A
#
# COMPACT_ATOMS: atom_id res chain seq x y z
N MET A 1 16.22 -20.89 -5.40
CA MET A 1 15.08 -20.43 -4.59
C MET A 1 15.64 -19.88 -3.30
N PRO A 2 15.30 -18.65 -2.90
CA PRO A 2 15.76 -18.11 -1.63
C PRO A 2 15.28 -18.97 -0.47
N GLY A 3 16.13 -19.14 0.54
CA GLY A 3 15.77 -19.87 1.76
C GLY A 3 14.74 -19.11 2.60
N ARG A 4 14.08 -19.81 3.53
CA ARG A 4 13.13 -19.18 4.49
C ARG A 4 13.75 -17.97 5.18
N ASP A 5 14.98 -18.11 5.67
CA ASP A 5 15.63 -17.07 6.45
C ASP A 5 16.08 -15.89 5.58
N GLU A 6 16.45 -16.16 4.32
CA GLU A 6 16.76 -15.12 3.32
C GLU A 6 15.52 -14.28 2.98
N LEU A 7 14.35 -14.93 2.85
CA LEU A 7 13.07 -14.24 2.67
C LEU A 7 12.71 -13.37 3.88
N ILE A 8 12.86 -13.89 5.10
CA ILE A 8 12.56 -13.15 6.34
C ILE A 8 13.48 -11.94 6.47
N GLN A 9 14.79 -12.12 6.25
CA GLN A 9 15.76 -11.02 6.31
C GLN A 9 15.49 -9.96 5.23
N GLY A 10 15.12 -10.39 4.02
CA GLY A 10 14.73 -9.48 2.94
C GLY A 10 13.53 -8.60 3.32
N LEU A 11 12.49 -9.20 3.91
CA LEU A 11 11.30 -8.47 4.38
C LEU A 11 11.63 -7.54 5.55
N GLN A 12 12.43 -7.99 6.52
CA GLN A 12 12.86 -7.16 7.65
C GLN A 12 13.68 -5.95 7.18
N GLY A 13 14.59 -6.14 6.22
CA GLY A 13 15.38 -5.04 5.66
C GLY A 13 14.52 -4.04 4.88
N LEU A 14 13.44 -4.51 4.25
CA LEU A 14 12.47 -3.65 3.57
C LEU A 14 11.70 -2.81 4.59
N ASN A 15 11.18 -3.43 5.66
CA ASN A 15 10.47 -2.72 6.72
C ASN A 15 11.36 -1.66 7.37
N ALA A 16 12.61 -2.00 7.72
CA ALA A 16 13.53 -1.04 8.32
C ALA A 16 13.81 0.18 7.43
N ARG A 17 13.78 0.02 6.09
CA ARG A 17 13.90 1.13 5.15
C ARG A 17 12.64 2.00 5.14
N ILE A 18 11.47 1.39 5.17
CA ILE A 18 10.18 2.10 5.21
C ILE A 18 10.08 2.89 6.53
N ASP A 19 10.40 2.26 7.66
CA ASP A 19 10.42 2.89 8.98
C ASP A 19 11.35 4.12 9.00
N GLY A 20 12.53 4.00 8.38
CA GLY A 20 13.49 5.11 8.27
C GLY A 20 13.02 6.26 7.37
N LEU A 21 12.00 6.06 6.54
CA LEU A 21 11.42 7.06 5.65
C LEU A 21 10.11 7.66 6.17
N ALA A 22 9.53 7.10 7.24
CA ALA A 22 8.21 7.46 7.75
C ALA A 22 8.08 8.97 8.02
N ASP A 23 9.03 9.58 8.74
CA ASP A 23 9.00 11.00 9.06
C ASP A 23 9.03 11.89 7.79
N ALA A 24 9.81 11.50 6.78
CA ALA A 24 9.92 12.24 5.53
C ALA A 24 8.66 12.15 4.67
N ILE A 25 8.02 10.98 4.69
CA ILE A 25 6.76 10.68 4.02
C ILE A 25 5.63 11.52 4.62
N VAL A 26 5.50 11.54 5.95
CA VAL A 26 4.47 12.31 6.67
C VAL A 26 4.69 13.81 6.54
N ALA A 27 5.94 14.27 6.52
CA ALA A 27 6.23 15.69 6.41
C ALA A 27 5.86 16.30 5.04
N ASN A 28 5.78 15.49 3.97
CA ASN A 28 5.58 15.98 2.60
C ASN A 28 4.65 15.08 1.76
N PRO A 29 3.39 14.86 2.16
CA PRO A 29 2.50 13.89 1.49
C PRO A 29 2.13 14.32 0.06
N GLU A 30 2.14 15.62 -0.23
CA GLU A 30 1.83 16.17 -1.56
C GLU A 30 3.07 16.33 -2.45
N ALA A 31 4.26 16.00 -1.96
CA ALA A 31 5.47 16.10 -2.78
C ALA A 31 5.42 15.07 -3.93
N PRO A 32 5.78 15.49 -5.15
CA PRO A 32 5.92 14.54 -6.26
C PRO A 32 7.10 13.61 -5.99
N LEU A 33 6.95 12.33 -6.35
CA LEU A 33 8.06 11.40 -6.34
C LEU A 33 9.06 11.74 -7.46
N PRO A 34 10.36 11.41 -7.30
CA PRO A 34 11.40 11.79 -8.26
C PRO A 34 11.18 11.24 -9.68
N GLU A 35 10.45 10.13 -9.80
CA GLU A 35 10.15 9.47 -11.06
C GLU A 35 8.64 9.17 -11.10
N GLY A 36 7.94 9.72 -12.10
CA GLY A 36 6.52 9.45 -12.37
C GLY A 36 5.56 10.58 -12.00
N GLU A 37 4.27 10.28 -12.11
CA GLU A 37 3.16 11.23 -11.91
C GLU A 37 2.61 11.20 -10.47
N TRP A 38 3.10 10.29 -9.64
CA TRP A 38 2.57 10.05 -8.30
C TRP A 38 3.18 10.99 -7.25
N ARG A 39 2.33 11.47 -6.35
CA ARG A 39 2.76 12.08 -5.10
C ARG A 39 3.05 11.00 -4.06
N VAL A 40 3.74 11.37 -2.99
CA VAL A 40 4.01 10.50 -1.84
C VAL A 40 2.70 9.86 -1.33
N ARG A 41 1.62 10.62 -1.19
CA ARG A 41 0.30 10.11 -0.79
C ARG A 41 -0.29 9.09 -1.76
N ASP A 42 -0.11 9.27 -3.07
CA ASP A 42 -0.70 8.38 -4.07
C ASP A 42 -0.01 7.01 -3.99
N ALA A 43 1.32 7.01 -3.87
CA ALA A 43 2.10 5.81 -3.67
C ALA A 43 1.74 5.05 -2.38
N LEU A 44 1.48 5.77 -1.28
CA LEU A 44 0.98 5.17 -0.04
C LEU A 44 -0.42 4.57 -0.22
N SER A 45 -1.35 5.29 -0.86
CA SER A 45 -2.68 4.78 -1.17
C SER A 45 -2.65 3.51 -2.02
N HIS A 46 -1.75 3.46 -3.02
CA HIS A 46 -1.53 2.27 -3.84
C HIS A 46 -0.96 1.10 -3.01
N LEU A 47 -0.02 1.36 -2.10
CA LEU A 47 0.54 0.34 -1.21
C LEU A 47 -0.53 -0.22 -0.25
N ALA A 48 -1.29 0.65 0.40
CA ALA A 48 -2.39 0.28 1.29
C ALA A 48 -3.49 -0.52 0.55
N ALA A 49 -3.86 -0.10 -0.68
CA ALA A 49 -4.78 -0.84 -1.54
C ALA A 49 -4.27 -2.26 -1.86
N SER A 50 -2.97 -2.41 -2.13
CA SER A 50 -2.35 -3.71 -2.41
C SER A 50 -2.27 -4.65 -1.20
N SER A 51 -2.12 -4.06 -0.01
CA SER A 51 -1.99 -4.78 1.27
C SER A 51 -3.33 -5.12 1.90
N ASN A 52 -4.41 -4.44 1.52
CA ASN A 52 -5.74 -4.66 2.07
C ASN A 52 -6.28 -6.06 1.72
N PRO A 53 -6.50 -6.95 2.70
CA PRO A 53 -7.02 -8.29 2.44
C PRO A 53 -8.54 -8.33 2.26
N VAL A 54 -9.26 -7.26 2.62
CA VAL A 54 -10.74 -7.19 2.60
C VAL A 54 -11.30 -7.53 1.22
N PRO A 55 -10.80 -7.00 0.09
CA PRO A 55 -11.28 -7.38 -1.24
C PRO A 55 -11.19 -8.89 -1.49
N ARG A 56 -10.07 -9.54 -1.13
CA ARG A 56 -9.86 -10.99 -1.28
C ARG A 56 -10.75 -11.83 -0.36
N VAL A 57 -11.00 -11.34 0.86
CA VAL A 57 -11.89 -11.99 1.81
C VAL A 57 -13.35 -11.89 1.35
N LEU A 58 -13.76 -10.73 0.84
CA LEU A 58 -15.09 -10.52 0.28
C LEU A 58 -15.35 -11.37 -0.97
N GLU A 59 -14.35 -11.55 -1.83
CA GLU A 59 -14.44 -12.44 -3.01
C GLU A 59 -14.66 -13.90 -2.60
N ARG A 60 -13.89 -14.37 -1.61
CA ARG A 60 -14.06 -15.71 -1.04
C ARG A 60 -15.43 -15.88 -0.39
N ALA A 61 -15.92 -14.85 0.30
CA ALA A 61 -17.23 -14.86 0.96
C ALA A 61 -18.41 -14.76 -0.03
N ARG A 62 -18.22 -14.12 -1.19
CA ARG A 62 -19.24 -13.97 -2.25
C ARG A 62 -19.28 -15.14 -3.24
N GLY A 63 -18.53 -16.21 -2.99
CA GLY A 63 -18.70 -17.46 -3.73
C GLY A 63 -18.36 -17.38 -5.22
N GLY A 64 -17.32 -16.62 -5.61
CA GLY A 64 -16.80 -16.63 -6.98
C GLY A 64 -17.70 -15.96 -8.04
N GLU A 65 -18.74 -15.23 -7.66
CA GLU A 65 -19.51 -14.40 -8.59
C GLU A 65 -18.76 -13.08 -8.88
N GLY A 66 -17.77 -13.17 -9.77
CA GLY A 66 -17.42 -12.24 -10.86
C GLY A 66 -17.56 -10.71 -10.72
N ARG A 67 -17.68 -10.12 -9.53
CA ARG A 67 -17.49 -8.68 -9.37
C ARG A 67 -16.00 -8.45 -9.27
N GLY A 68 -15.39 -8.06 -10.40
CA GLY A 68 -13.95 -7.86 -10.54
C GLY A 68 -13.39 -7.06 -9.36
N MET A 69 -12.19 -7.45 -8.93
CA MET A 69 -11.42 -6.74 -7.90
C MET A 69 -11.43 -5.24 -8.24
N PRO A 70 -11.79 -4.34 -7.30
CA PRO A 70 -11.63 -2.91 -7.54
C PRO A 70 -10.17 -2.68 -7.91
N SER A 71 -9.97 -2.02 -9.05
CA SER A 71 -8.65 -1.63 -9.51
C SER A 71 -7.94 -0.80 -8.46
N ASN A 72 -6.61 -0.78 -8.52
CA ASN A 72 -5.83 0.06 -7.61
C ASN A 72 -6.27 1.54 -7.70
N ASP A 73 -6.67 2.01 -8.89
CA ASP A 73 -7.12 3.39 -9.11
C ASP A 73 -8.44 3.68 -8.38
N GLU A 74 -9.41 2.75 -8.43
CA GLU A 74 -10.66 2.86 -7.67
C GLU A 74 -10.39 2.89 -6.16
N GLN A 75 -9.46 2.07 -5.69
CA GLN A 75 -9.09 2.01 -4.28
C GLN A 75 -8.29 3.23 -3.79
N VAL A 76 -7.52 3.88 -4.67
CA VAL A 76 -6.87 5.18 -4.38
C VAL A 76 -7.90 6.29 -4.32
N ALA A 77 -8.88 6.30 -5.24
CA ALA A 77 -9.96 7.27 -5.24
C ALA A 77 -10.82 7.20 -3.97
N GLU A 78 -11.13 6.00 -3.47
CA GLU A 78 -11.86 5.80 -2.21
C GLU A 78 -11.12 6.33 -0.97
N ARG A 79 -9.78 6.40 -1.03
CA ARG A 79 -8.93 6.87 0.08
C ARG A 79 -8.46 8.32 -0.10
N ALA A 80 -9.04 9.07 -1.03
CA ALA A 80 -8.64 10.44 -1.33
C ALA A 80 -8.74 11.39 -0.12
N ASP A 81 -9.60 11.07 0.87
CA ASP A 81 -9.79 11.88 2.08
C ASP A 81 -9.06 11.33 3.31
N VAL A 82 -8.30 10.23 3.18
CA VAL A 82 -7.57 9.59 4.29
C VAL A 82 -6.21 10.27 4.46
N SER A 83 -5.79 10.51 5.71
CA SER A 83 -4.49 11.13 6.01
C SER A 83 -3.33 10.16 5.76
N ALA A 84 -2.14 10.68 5.49
CA ALA A 84 -0.95 9.84 5.30
C ALA A 84 -0.61 9.01 6.56
N ASP A 85 -0.82 9.58 7.75
CA ASP A 85 -0.65 8.87 9.02
C ASP A 85 -1.60 7.68 9.14
N ASP A 86 -2.86 7.86 8.76
CA ASP A 86 -3.87 6.79 8.78
C ASP A 86 -3.58 5.72 7.72
N LEU A 87 -3.06 6.10 6.55
CA LEU A 87 -2.65 5.16 5.50
C LEU A 87 -1.44 4.30 5.91
N ILE A 88 -0.54 4.83 6.73
CA ILE A 88 0.61 4.08 7.27
C ILE A 88 0.15 3.09 8.36
N ALA A 89 -0.95 3.39 9.05
CA ALA A 89 -1.49 2.58 10.14
C ALA A 89 -2.44 1.45 9.71
N GLU A 90 -2.92 1.43 8.45
CA GLU A 90 -3.72 0.34 7.85
C GLU A 90 -2.93 -0.95 7.63
#